data_AF-A0A6P1AIN9-F1
#
_entry.id   AF-A0A6P1AIN9-F1
#
_cell.length_a   1.000
_cell.length_b   1.000
_cell.length_c   1.000
_cell.angle_alpha   90.00
_cell.angle_beta   90.00
_cell.angle_gamma   90.00
#
_symmetry.space_group_name_H-M   'P 1'
#
loop_
_entity.id
_entity.type
_entity.pdbx_description
1 polymer ?
#
loop_
_entity_poly.entity_id
_entity_poly.type
_entity_poly.pdbx_seq_one_letter_code
_entity_poly.pdbx_strand_id
1 'polypeptide(L)'
;DDASFSSLGLIDAAVLGLTDPTYNQTTEIQSIPNMDGFPNGRRLEDDVTRIELQAVSGVVLAAIGLWYDDFDASDPAASPVTNQLLNVLTYSTGVEENDKPFSNAFPFVATPWSGTESGDKFTIE
;
A
#
# COMPACT_ATOMS: atom_id res chain seq x y z
N ASP A 1 2.13 9.71 -13.68
CA ASP A 1 2.85 9.07 -12.57
C ASP A 1 3.50 10.13 -11.71
N ASP A 2 3.07 10.19 -10.45
CA ASP A 2 3.71 11.01 -9.43
C ASP A 2 4.83 10.17 -8.79
N ALA A 3 6.04 10.71 -8.74
CA ALA A 3 7.19 10.03 -8.15
C ALA A 3 7.04 9.79 -6.64
N SER A 4 6.14 10.52 -5.97
CA SER A 4 5.84 10.38 -4.55
C SER A 4 4.67 9.43 -4.24
N PHE A 5 4.08 8.81 -5.26
CA PHE A 5 3.01 7.84 -5.06
C PHE A 5 3.53 6.54 -4.44
N SER A 6 2.77 6.03 -3.45
CA SER A 6 2.99 4.71 -2.87
C SER A 6 1.67 3.96 -2.73
N SER A 7 1.64 2.71 -3.19
CA SER A 7 0.49 1.80 -3.03
C SER A 7 0.32 1.30 -1.59
N LEU A 8 1.24 1.64 -0.67
CA LEU A 8 1.12 1.40 0.76
C LEU A 8 0.39 2.54 1.50
N GLY A 9 0.07 3.63 0.79
CA GLY A 9 -0.84 4.65 1.28
C GLY A 9 -0.43 5.28 2.61
N LEU A 10 -1.33 5.23 3.61
CA LEU A 10 -1.10 5.80 4.94
C LEU A 10 0.07 5.17 5.70
N ILE A 11 0.49 3.94 5.35
CA ILE A 11 1.68 3.33 5.94
C ILE A 11 2.93 4.11 5.49
N ASP A 12 3.02 4.41 4.20
CA ASP A 12 4.11 5.21 3.64
C ASP A 12 4.09 6.63 4.20
N ALA A 13 2.91 7.25 4.31
CA ALA A 13 2.75 8.55 4.94
C ALA A 13 3.24 8.57 6.40
N ALA A 14 2.96 7.50 7.18
CA ALA A 14 3.45 7.37 8.55
C ALA A 14 4.98 7.22 8.60
N VAL A 15 5.56 6.41 7.70
CA VAL A 15 7.01 6.24 7.59
C VAL A 15 7.68 7.59 7.26
N LEU A 16 7.16 8.33 6.28
CA LEU A 16 7.66 9.66 5.91
C LEU A 16 7.56 10.64 7.08
N GLY A 17 6.42 10.68 7.77
CA GLY A 17 6.22 11.56 8.92
C GLY A 17 7.14 11.26 10.11
N LEU A 18 7.56 10.00 10.29
CA LEU A 18 8.51 9.61 11.34
C LEU A 18 9.97 9.82 10.91
N THR A 19 10.32 9.53 9.65
CA THR A 19 11.71 9.32 9.25
C THR A 19 12.28 10.42 8.36
N ASP A 20 11.46 11.12 7.58
CA ASP A 20 11.91 12.14 6.65
C ASP A 20 12.15 13.49 7.36
N PRO A 21 13.37 14.07 7.29
CA PRO A 21 13.67 15.41 7.83
C PRO A 21 12.77 16.52 7.28
N THR A 22 12.13 16.32 6.14
CA THR A 22 11.15 17.26 5.57
C THR A 22 9.89 17.35 6.43
N TYR A 23 9.48 16.24 7.05
CA TYR A 23 8.19 16.10 7.73
C TYR A 23 8.29 15.90 9.25
N ASN A 24 9.47 15.58 9.79
CA ASN A 24 9.64 15.23 11.21
C ASN A 24 10.30 16.31 12.10
N GLN A 25 10.57 17.50 11.56
CA GLN A 25 11.30 18.56 12.29
C GLN A 25 10.40 19.57 13.00
N THR A 26 9.15 19.72 12.58
CA THR A 26 8.21 20.69 13.14
C THR A 26 6.87 20.04 13.44
N THR A 27 6.06 20.69 14.27
CA THR A 27 4.67 20.28 14.55
C THR A 27 3.67 20.97 13.64
N GLU A 28 4.13 21.61 12.56
CA GLU A 28 3.25 22.29 11.61
C GLU A 28 2.48 21.27 10.77
N ILE A 29 1.30 21.67 10.28
CA ILE A 29 0.53 20.82 9.37
C ILE A 29 1.25 20.80 8.02
N GLN A 30 1.70 19.62 7.62
CA GLN A 30 2.42 19.38 6.37
C GLN A 30 1.55 18.52 5.43
N SER A 31 1.65 18.77 4.13
CA SER A 31 1.06 17.90 3.10
C SER A 31 1.99 16.72 2.83
N ILE A 32 1.88 15.66 3.63
CA ILE A 32 2.60 14.41 3.40
C ILE A 32 1.92 13.67 2.23
N PRO A 33 2.69 13.13 1.26
CA PRO A 33 2.13 12.28 0.21
C PRO A 33 1.28 11.14 0.76
N ASN A 34 0.29 10.69 -0.02
CA ASN A 34 -0.56 9.54 0.30
C ASN A 34 -1.45 9.69 1.55
N MET A 35 -1.55 10.90 2.12
CA MET A 35 -2.38 11.25 3.29
C MET A 35 -3.86 11.55 2.93
N ASP A 36 -4.29 11.25 1.70
CA ASP A 36 -5.66 11.49 1.19
C ASP A 36 -6.76 10.69 1.95
N GLY A 37 -6.34 9.83 2.88
CA GLY A 37 -7.20 9.08 3.78
C GLY A 37 -7.68 7.77 3.18
N PHE A 38 -8.37 6.98 4.00
CA PHE A 38 -8.99 5.75 3.55
C PHE A 38 -10.28 6.04 2.75
N PRO A 39 -10.54 5.34 1.64
CA PRO A 39 -9.65 4.37 0.99
C PRO A 39 -8.68 5.07 0.03
N ASN A 40 -7.38 4.76 0.12
CA ASN A 40 -6.50 4.76 -1.05
C ASN A 40 -6.88 3.54 -1.90
N GLY A 41 -8.10 3.55 -2.41
CA GLY A 41 -8.79 2.51 -3.18
C GLY A 41 -9.72 3.13 -4.21
N ARG A 42 -9.43 4.37 -4.58
CA ARG A 42 -10.19 5.19 -5.53
C ARG A 42 -9.42 5.40 -6.82
N ARG A 43 -8.15 5.00 -6.85
CA ARG A 43 -7.31 4.97 -8.05
C ARG A 43 -7.45 3.57 -8.67
N LEU A 44 -7.26 3.50 -9.98
CA LEU A 44 -7.44 2.24 -10.70
C LEU A 44 -6.25 1.29 -10.46
N GLU A 45 -5.15 1.85 -9.99
CA GLU A 45 -3.89 1.20 -9.65
C GLU A 45 -3.84 0.77 -8.17
N ASP A 46 -4.87 1.10 -7.37
CA ASP A 46 -4.92 0.73 -5.96
C ASP A 46 -5.49 -0.69 -5.80
N ASP A 47 -4.75 -1.55 -5.10
CA ASP A 47 -5.30 -2.80 -4.55
C ASP A 47 -6.15 -2.49 -3.31
N VAL A 48 -7.40 -2.14 -3.56
CA VAL A 48 -8.42 -1.82 -2.56
C VAL A 48 -8.48 -2.90 -1.47
N THR A 49 -8.40 -4.17 -1.86
CA THR A 49 -8.54 -5.29 -0.93
C THR A 49 -7.34 -5.45 -0.01
N ARG A 50 -6.12 -5.27 -0.51
CA ARG A 50 -4.90 -5.22 0.33
C ARG A 50 -4.97 -4.05 1.30
N ILE A 51 -5.36 -2.87 0.81
CA ILE A 51 -5.41 -1.65 1.61
C ILE A 51 -6.49 -1.71 2.68
N GLU A 52 -7.66 -2.29 2.37
CA GLU A 52 -8.72 -2.61 3.33
C GLU A 52 -8.23 -3.54 4.44
N LEU A 53 -7.55 -4.63 4.08
CA LEU A 53 -7.05 -5.58 5.07
C LEU A 53 -5.94 -4.98 5.93
N GLN A 54 -5.05 -4.17 5.36
CA GLN A 54 -4.01 -3.45 6.10
C GLN A 54 -4.59 -2.36 7.03
N ALA A 55 -5.68 -1.71 6.62
CA ALA A 55 -6.39 -0.73 7.44
C ALA A 55 -7.12 -1.40 8.62
N VAL A 56 -7.88 -2.47 8.35
CA VAL A 56 -8.65 -3.21 9.38
C VAL A 56 -7.72 -3.91 10.38
N SER A 57 -6.59 -4.45 9.92
CA SER A 57 -5.58 -5.06 10.80
C SER A 57 -4.77 -4.04 11.61
N GLY A 58 -4.88 -2.74 11.30
CA GLY A 58 -4.22 -1.70 12.07
C GLY A 58 -2.70 -1.61 11.83
N VAL A 59 -2.20 -1.98 10.65
CA VAL A 59 -0.75 -1.85 10.32
C VAL A 59 -0.26 -0.40 10.48
N VAL A 60 -1.10 0.59 10.16
CA VAL A 60 -0.77 2.02 10.33
C VAL A 60 -0.52 2.35 11.80
N LEU A 61 -1.25 1.73 12.74
CA LEU A 61 -1.05 1.90 14.17
C LEU A 61 0.29 1.29 14.61
N ALA A 62 0.61 0.10 14.10
CA ALA A 62 1.91 -0.51 14.34
C ALA A 62 3.06 0.37 13.82
N ALA A 63 2.91 1.03 12.68
CA ALA A 63 3.91 1.93 12.12
C ALA A 63 4.22 3.15 13.02
N ILE A 64 3.26 3.62 13.82
CA ILE A 64 3.43 4.74 14.75
C ILE A 64 3.74 4.29 16.19
N GLY A 65 4.04 3.00 16.40
CA GLY A 65 4.46 2.45 17.69
C GLY A 65 3.35 1.89 18.57
N LEU A 66 2.13 1.73 18.03
CA LEU A 66 1.06 0.97 18.68
C LEU A 66 1.06 -0.47 18.14
N TRP A 67 1.88 -1.30 18.77
CA TRP A 67 2.17 -2.66 18.33
C TRP A 67 0.94 -3.59 18.37
N TYR A 68 1.05 -4.68 17.63
CA TYR A 68 0.05 -5.75 17.65
C TYR A 68 0.03 -6.44 19.01
N ASP A 69 -1.09 -7.10 19.32
CA ASP A 69 -1.30 -7.75 20.62
C ASP A 69 -0.40 -8.99 20.84
N ASP A 70 0.21 -9.51 19.77
CA ASP A 70 1.16 -10.62 19.82
C ASP A 70 2.60 -10.21 20.15
N PHE A 71 2.86 -8.91 20.31
CA PHE A 71 4.13 -8.40 20.80
C PHE A 71 4.19 -8.39 22.33
N ASP A 72 5.11 -9.18 22.90
CA ASP A 72 5.39 -9.18 24.34
C ASP A 72 6.46 -8.13 24.70
N ALA A 73 6.01 -6.95 25.11
CA ALA A 73 6.90 -5.87 25.55
C ALA A 73 7.66 -6.17 26.86
N SER A 74 7.33 -7.25 27.57
CA SER A 74 8.02 -7.65 28.81
C SER A 74 9.25 -8.52 28.56
N ASP A 75 9.36 -9.13 27.37
CA ASP A 75 10.53 -9.88 26.94
C ASP A 75 11.53 -8.95 26.22
N PRO A 76 12.73 -8.72 26.78
CA PRO A 76 13.74 -7.88 26.14
C PRO A 76 14.31 -8.46 24.83
N ALA A 77 14.04 -9.73 24.52
CA ALA A 77 14.39 -10.35 23.25
C ALA A 77 13.26 -10.32 22.21
N ALA A 78 12.05 -9.90 22.60
CA ALA A 78 10.92 -9.84 21.68
C ALA A 78 11.09 -8.70 20.66
N SER A 79 10.67 -8.97 19.43
CA SER A 79 10.65 -8.00 18.35
C SER A 79 9.22 -7.49 18.12
N PRO A 80 9.01 -6.17 17.98
CA PRO A 80 7.71 -5.62 17.56
C PRO A 80 7.35 -5.96 16.11
N VAL A 81 8.30 -6.48 15.32
CA VAL A 81 8.06 -7.05 13.99
C VAL A 81 7.61 -8.50 14.16
N THR A 82 6.35 -8.68 14.53
CA THR A 82 5.75 -10.00 14.82
C THR A 82 5.31 -10.73 13.56
N ASN A 83 5.03 -12.03 13.67
CA ASN A 83 4.52 -12.81 12.53
C ASN A 83 3.16 -12.31 12.05
N GLN A 84 2.28 -11.83 12.94
CA GLN A 84 1.01 -11.26 12.50
C GLN A 84 1.22 -10.00 11.67
N LEU A 85 2.09 -9.09 12.11
CA LEU A 85 2.42 -7.88 11.34
C LEU A 85 3.04 -8.26 9.98
N LEU A 86 3.98 -9.21 9.96
CA LEU A 86 4.60 -9.68 8.72
C LEU A 86 3.57 -10.24 7.74
N ASN A 87 2.64 -11.08 8.21
CA ASN A 87 1.61 -11.67 7.35
C ASN A 87 0.75 -10.62 6.63
N VAL A 88 0.44 -9.49 7.28
CA VAL A 88 -0.36 -8.43 6.67
C VAL A 88 0.49 -7.52 5.76
N LEU A 89 1.72 -7.22 6.15
CA LEU A 89 2.65 -6.43 5.31
C LEU A 89 3.02 -7.15 4.02
N THR A 90 3.20 -8.46 4.06
CA THR A 90 3.55 -9.27 2.88
C THR A 90 2.33 -9.77 2.10
N TYR A 91 1.12 -9.47 2.56
CA TYR A 91 -0.09 -9.83 1.84
C TYR A 91 -0.16 -9.05 0.52
N SER A 92 -0.40 -9.77 -0.57
CA SER A 92 -0.68 -9.22 -1.90
C SER A 92 -1.81 -10.03 -2.52
N THR A 93 -2.69 -9.35 -3.27
CA THR A 93 -3.71 -10.05 -4.07
C THR A 93 -3.16 -10.56 -5.41
N GLY A 94 -1.93 -10.19 -5.75
CA GLY A 94 -1.30 -10.51 -7.03
C GLY A 94 -1.75 -9.62 -8.19
N VAL A 95 -2.57 -8.60 -7.93
CA VAL A 95 -3.04 -7.63 -8.93
C VAL A 95 -2.58 -6.23 -8.51
N GLU A 96 -1.35 -5.88 -8.90
CA GLU A 96 -0.70 -4.62 -8.48
C GLU A 96 -0.64 -3.59 -9.61
N GLU A 97 -1.04 -3.94 -10.83
CA GLU A 97 -1.10 -3.04 -11.99
C GLU A 97 -2.23 -3.44 -12.95
N ASN A 98 -2.64 -2.49 -13.79
CA ASN A 98 -3.60 -2.80 -14.85
C ASN A 98 -2.92 -3.61 -15.95
N ASP A 99 -3.58 -4.68 -16.39
CA ASP A 99 -3.09 -5.61 -17.41
C ASP A 99 -2.98 -4.99 -18.83
N LYS A 100 -3.67 -3.87 -19.06
CA LYS A 100 -3.65 -3.10 -20.29
C LYS A 100 -3.51 -1.61 -20.00
N PRO A 101 -2.82 -0.84 -20.84
CA PRO A 101 -2.79 0.61 -20.70
C PRO A 101 -4.18 1.23 -20.94
N PHE A 102 -4.48 2.32 -20.23
CA PHE A 102 -5.67 3.11 -20.48
C PHE A 102 -5.64 3.76 -21.86
N SER A 103 -6.82 3.95 -22.45
CA SER A 103 -6.98 4.75 -23.67
C SER A 103 -6.66 6.23 -23.40
N ASN A 104 -5.96 6.89 -24.31
CA ASN A 104 -5.72 8.34 -24.24
C ASN A 104 -6.94 9.19 -24.64
N ALA A 105 -8.07 8.56 -24.94
CA ALA A 105 -9.33 9.21 -25.32
C ALA A 105 -10.50 8.66 -24.52
N PHE A 106 -11.51 9.51 -24.31
CA PHE A 106 -12.74 9.17 -23.60
C PHE A 106 -13.34 7.84 -24.13
N PRO A 107 -13.67 6.86 -23.25
CA PRO A 107 -13.86 7.00 -21.80
C PRO A 107 -12.62 6.75 -20.91
N PHE A 108 -11.40 6.73 -21.46
CA PHE A 108 -10.16 6.46 -20.72
C PHE A 108 -10.11 5.07 -20.04
N VAL A 109 -10.86 4.10 -20.57
CA VAL A 109 -10.85 2.71 -20.09
C VAL A 109 -10.01 1.86 -21.05
N ALA A 110 -9.31 0.85 -20.53
CA ALA A 110 -8.64 -0.14 -21.36
C ALA A 110 -9.66 -0.90 -22.24
N THR A 111 -9.27 -1.26 -23.46
CA THR A 111 -10.14 -2.09 -24.33
C THR A 111 -10.34 -3.46 -23.70
N PRO A 112 -11.57 -4.01 -23.69
CA PRO A 112 -11.82 -5.36 -23.20
C PRO A 112 -10.94 -6.37 -23.93
N TRP A 113 -10.49 -7.39 -23.22
CA TRP A 113 -9.86 -8.54 -23.86
C TRP A 113 -10.81 -9.14 -24.90
N SER A 114 -10.35 -9.24 -26.14
CA SER A 114 -11.06 -10.03 -27.13
C SER A 114 -10.95 -11.50 -26.72
N GLY A 115 -12.07 -12.22 -26.62
CA GLY A 115 -12.06 -13.66 -26.31
C GLY A 115 -11.35 -14.55 -27.35
N THR A 116 -10.73 -13.94 -28.37
CA THR A 116 -9.92 -14.58 -29.41
C THR A 116 -8.45 -14.12 -29.40
N GLU A 117 -8.04 -13.21 -28.51
CA GLU A 117 -6.62 -12.84 -28.36
C GLU A 117 -5.87 -14.00 -27.70
N SER A 118 -4.91 -14.59 -28.43
CA SER A 118 -3.93 -15.49 -27.84
C SER A 118 -2.89 -14.63 -27.13
N GLY A 119 -3.03 -14.46 -25.82
CA GLY A 119 -1.99 -13.83 -25.00
C GLY A 119 -0.66 -14.56 -25.20
N ASP A 120 0.43 -13.78 -25.33
CA ASP A 120 1.78 -14.35 -25.33
C ASP A 120 1.92 -15.24 -24.10
N LYS A 121 2.23 -16.51 -24.38
CA LYS A 121 2.34 -17.53 -23.33
C LYS A 121 3.46 -17.13 -22.38
N PHE A 122 3.11 -16.99 -21.11
CA PHE A 122 4.05 -17.10 -20.00
C PHE A 122 4.91 -18.35 -20.24
N THR A 123 6.17 -18.13 -20.61
CA THR A 123 7.16 -19.18 -20.82
C THR A 123 7.94 -19.30 -19.52
N ILE A 124 7.76 -20.43 -18.85
CA ILE A 124 8.57 -20.82 -17.70
C ILE A 124 9.85 -21.43 -18.28
N GLU A 125 10.98 -20.77 -18.09
CA GLU A 125 12.31 -21.40 -18.14
C GLU A 125 12.71 -21.90 -16.75
#